data_AF-A0A1F4LK66-F1
#
_entry.id   AF-A0A1F4LK66-F1
#
_cell.length_a   1.000
_cell.length_b   1.000
_cell.length_c   1.000
_cell.angle_alpha   90.00
_cell.angle_beta   90.00
_cell.angle_gamma   90.00
#
_symmetry.space_group_name_H-M   'P 1'
#
loop_
_entity.id
_entity.type
_entity.pdbx_description
1 polymer ?
#
loop_
_entity_poly.entity_id
_entity_poly.type
_entity_poly.pdbx_seq_one_letter_code
_entity_poly.pdbx_strand_id
1 'polypeptide(L)'
;MSTADLNRCYRDLIVDLVRDHQPVSREDINKLLLNKLPEVLSSEQKAARVHNLLTSLSGKRIKNVGTRQASKWVLMAPEKQ
;
A
#
# COMPACT_ATOMS: atom_id res chain seq x y z
N MET A 1 -20.01 6.63 4.55
CA MET A 1 -18.61 6.33 4.90
C MET A 1 -17.81 7.62 4.84
N SER A 2 -17.05 7.95 5.88
CA SER A 2 -16.19 9.14 5.89
C SER A 2 -14.94 8.91 5.03
N THR A 3 -14.31 9.97 4.54
CA THR A 3 -13.03 9.91 3.80
C THR A 3 -11.90 9.30 4.64
N ALA A 4 -12.00 9.41 5.97
CA ALA A 4 -11.09 8.80 6.93
C ALA A 4 -11.19 7.26 6.94
N ASP A 5 -12.40 6.70 6.82
CA ASP A 5 -12.65 5.26 6.88
C ASP A 5 -12.06 4.54 5.67
N LEU A 6 -12.18 5.16 4.49
CA LEU A 6 -11.62 4.64 3.23
C LEU A 6 -10.10 4.48 3.31
N ASN A 7 -9.40 5.44 3.91
CA ASN A 7 -7.95 5.37 4.04
C ASN A 7 -7.51 4.20 4.92
N ARG A 8 -8.28 3.86 5.97
CA ARG A 8 -8.01 2.71 6.81
C ARG A 8 -8.18 1.41 6.02
N CYS A 9 -9.30 1.26 5.31
CA CYS A 9 -9.55 0.09 4.46
C CYS A 9 -8.45 -0.13 3.42
N TYR A 10 -8.00 0.91 2.72
CA TYR A 10 -6.92 0.77 1.73
C TYR A 10 -5.59 0.38 2.37
N ARG A 11 -5.27 0.91 3.56
CA ARG A 11 -4.06 0.51 4.28
C ARG A 11 -4.10 -0.95 4.68
N ASP A 12 -5.24 -1.43 5.18
CA ASP A 12 -5.40 -2.83 5.58
C ASP A 12 -5.31 -3.75 4.37
N LEU A 13 -5.92 -3.39 3.24
CA LEU A 13 -5.78 -4.12 1.97
C LEU A 13 -4.31 -4.27 1.51
N ILE A 14 -3.50 -3.21 1.64
CA ILE A 14 -2.06 -3.28 1.32
C ILE A 14 -1.36 -4.26 2.27
N VAL A 15 -1.66 -4.18 3.57
CA VAL A 15 -0.99 -5.02 4.56
C VAL A 15 -1.40 -6.48 4.40
N ASP A 16 -2.65 -6.76 4.07
CA ASP A 16 -3.15 -8.10 3.77
C ASP A 16 -2.44 -8.65 2.52
N LEU A 17 -2.36 -7.87 1.43
CA LEU A 17 -1.62 -8.26 0.24
C LEU A 17 -0.15 -8.59 0.54
N VAL A 18 0.52 -7.74 1.32
CA VAL A 18 1.94 -7.95 1.69
C VAL A 18 2.08 -9.14 2.62
N ARG A 19 1.15 -9.37 3.55
CA ARG A 19 1.18 -10.54 4.42
C ARG A 19 1.15 -11.84 3.62
N ASP A 20 0.25 -11.90 2.64
CA ASP A 20 -0.07 -13.13 1.94
C ASP A 20 0.87 -13.40 0.74
N HIS A 21 1.48 -12.36 0.16
CA HIS A 21 2.26 -12.45 -1.07
C HIS A 21 3.65 -11.78 -1.04
N GLN A 22 4.17 -11.39 0.12
CA GLN A 22 5.52 -10.78 0.18
C GLN A 22 6.62 -11.65 -0.43
N PRO A 23 7.61 -11.05 -1.12
CA PRO A 23 7.74 -9.61 -1.38
C PRO A 23 6.81 -9.11 -2.50
N VAL A 24 6.10 -8.00 -2.25
CA VAL A 24 5.14 -7.42 -3.20
C VAL A 24 5.73 -6.22 -3.92
N SER A 25 5.54 -6.12 -5.24
CA SER A 25 6.02 -4.97 -6.02
C SER A 25 5.13 -3.74 -5.86
N ARG A 26 5.66 -2.55 -6.18
CA ARG A 26 4.84 -1.33 -6.28
C ARG A 26 3.75 -1.46 -7.36
N GLU A 27 4.01 -2.21 -8.43
CA GLU A 27 3.07 -2.42 -9.52
C GLU A 27 1.86 -3.25 -9.07
N ASP A 28 2.07 -4.31 -8.30
CA ASP A 28 0.98 -5.14 -7.77
C ASP A 28 0.09 -4.36 -6.80
N ILE A 29 0.69 -3.52 -5.97
CA ILE A 29 -0.03 -2.60 -5.07
C ILE A 29 -0.84 -1.58 -5.89
N ASN A 30 -0.26 -1.03 -6.96
CA ASN A 30 -0.98 -0.14 -7.87
C ASN A 30 -2.17 -0.88 -8.50
N LYS A 31 -1.98 -2.07 -9.07
CA LYS A 31 -3.05 -2.86 -9.69
C LYS A 31 -4.19 -3.14 -8.71
N LEU A 32 -3.87 -3.56 -7.49
CA LEU A 32 -4.86 -3.81 -6.44
C LEU A 32 -5.69 -2.54 -6.14
N LEU A 33 -5.01 -1.41 -5.91
CA LEU A 33 -5.68 -0.18 -5.47
C LEU A 33 -6.38 0.55 -6.61
N LEU A 34 -5.83 0.57 -7.82
CA LEU A 34 -6.45 1.22 -8.98
C LEU A 34 -7.83 0.62 -9.29
N ASN A 35 -8.00 -0.69 -9.07
CA ASN A 35 -9.28 -1.39 -9.20
C ASN A 35 -10.29 -1.09 -8.08
N LYS A 36 -9.85 -0.46 -6.97
CA LYS A 36 -10.70 -0.13 -5.82
C LYS A 36 -10.89 1.38 -5.61
N LEU A 37 -10.00 2.19 -6.18
CA LEU A 37 -10.06 3.64 -6.09
C LEU A 37 -11.19 4.20 -6.96
N PRO A 38 -11.89 5.26 -6.51
CA PRO A 38 -12.96 5.89 -7.29
C PRO A 38 -12.51 6.32 -8.69
N GLU A 39 -13.39 6.16 -9.68
CA GLU A 39 -13.13 6.56 -11.07
C GLU A 39 -13.03 8.08 -11.23
N VAL A 40 -13.63 8.86 -10.32
CA VAL A 40 -13.53 10.33 -10.29
C VAL A 40 -12.10 10.84 -10.06
N LEU A 41 -11.17 9.97 -9.60
CA LEU A 41 -9.78 10.35 -9.43
C LEU A 41 -9.00 10.23 -10.74
N SER A 42 -8.24 11.27 -11.08
CA SER A 42 -7.28 11.21 -12.18
C SER A 42 -6.15 10.21 -11.88
N SER A 43 -5.45 9.75 -12.91
CA SER A 43 -4.30 8.86 -12.76
C SER A 43 -3.23 9.42 -11.81
N GLU A 44 -2.99 10.73 -11.87
CA GLU A 44 -2.06 11.42 -10.96
C GLU A 44 -2.56 11.43 -9.52
N GLN A 45 -3.85 11.73 -9.30
CA GLN A 45 -4.46 11.68 -7.97
C GLN A 45 -4.44 10.27 -7.38
N LYS A 46 -4.69 9.24 -8.20
CA LYS A 46 -4.58 7.84 -7.79
C LYS A 46 -3.14 7.50 -7.42
N ALA A 47 -2.16 7.87 -8.25
CA ALA A 47 -0.74 7.62 -7.97
C ALA A 47 -0.28 8.28 -6.66
N ALA A 48 -0.67 9.55 -6.43
CA ALA A 48 -0.41 10.29 -5.21
C ALA A 48 -1.06 9.61 -3.98
N ARG A 49 -2.30 9.13 -4.12
CA ARG A 49 -2.99 8.38 -3.05
C ARG A 49 -2.22 7.12 -2.68
N VAL A 50 -1.85 6.30 -3.66
CA VAL A 50 -1.11 5.06 -3.43
C VAL A 50 0.27 5.36 -2.83
N HIS A 51 0.92 6.47 -3.22
CA HIS A 51 2.17 6.91 -2.60
C HIS A 51 1.97 7.25 -1.12
N ASN A 52 1.00 8.10 -0.80
CA ASN A 52 0.69 8.51 0.57
C ASN A 52 0.32 7.32 1.48
N LEU A 53 -0.41 6.34 0.94
CA LEU A 53 -0.74 5.10 1.65
C LEU A 53 0.53 4.31 2.01
N LEU A 54 1.44 4.08 1.05
CA LEU A 54 2.70 3.39 1.33
C LEU A 54 3.58 4.15 2.32
N THR A 55 3.73 5.47 2.15
CA THR A 55 4.49 6.30 3.08
C THR A 55 3.92 6.21 4.50
N SER A 56 2.59 6.12 4.65
CA SER A 56 1.96 5.98 5.97
C SER A 56 2.18 4.61 6.65
N LEU A 57 2.49 3.56 5.88
CA LEU A 57 2.72 2.19 6.35
C LEU A 57 4.21 1.84 6.49
N SER A 58 5.06 2.47 5.67
CA SER A 58 6.49 2.24 5.63
C SER A 58 7.13 2.53 6.99
N GLY A 59 7.95 1.60 7.49
CA GLY A 59 8.61 1.73 8.78
C GLY A 59 7.70 1.49 10.00
N LYS A 60 6.42 1.17 9.78
CA LYS A 60 5.45 0.85 10.84
C LYS A 60 4.90 -0.56 10.71
N ARG A 61 4.46 -0.94 9.51
CA ARG A 61 3.87 -2.27 9.22
C ARG A 61 4.59 -2.99 8.09
N ILE A 62 5.13 -2.24 7.13
CA ILE A 62 5.86 -2.79 5.98
C ILE A 62 7.19 -2.06 5.80
N LYS A 63 8.14 -2.69 5.14
CA LYS A 63 9.40 -2.07 4.74
C LYS A 63 9.71 -2.39 3.28
N ASN A 64 10.31 -1.43 2.57
CA ASN A 64 10.86 -1.67 1.25
C ASN A 64 12.27 -2.28 1.41
N VAL A 65 12.47 -3.50 0.90
CA VAL A 65 13.77 -4.17 0.83
C VAL A 65 14.39 -4.12 -0.57
N GLY A 66 13.68 -3.53 -1.53
CA GLY A 66 14.16 -3.28 -2.90
C GLY A 66 14.68 -1.86 -3.08
N THR A 67 14.95 -1.50 -4.33
CA THR A 67 15.36 -0.13 -4.68
C THR A 67 14.15 0.78 -4.83
N ARG A 68 14.38 2.09 -5.00
CA ARG A 68 13.29 3.04 -5.30
C ARG A 68 12.59 2.71 -6.62
N GLN A 69 13.33 2.27 -7.63
CA GLN A 69 12.80 1.93 -8.96
C GLN A 69 12.20 0.51 -8.99
N ALA A 70 12.74 -0.43 -8.23
CA ALA A 70 12.27 -1.81 -8.11
C ALA A 70 11.90 -2.11 -6.66
N SER A 71 10.86 -1.43 -6.16
CA SER A 71 10.43 -1.58 -4.76
C SER A 71 9.87 -2.97 -4.50
N LYS A 72 10.28 -3.55 -3.37
CA LYS A 72 9.83 -4.86 -2.86
C LYS A 72 9.39 -4.69 -1.42
N TRP A 73 8.10 -4.76 -1.18
CA TRP A 73 7.50 -4.54 0.14
C TRP A 73 7.33 -5.86 0.87
N VAL A 74 7.80 -5.90 2.11
CA VAL A 74 7.68 -7.04 3.03
C VAL A 74 7.08 -6.57 4.35
N LEU A 75 6.46 -7.49 5.10
CA LEU A 75 6.02 -7.18 6.45
C LEU A 75 7.24 -6.84 7.32
N MET A 76 7.08 -5.84 8.19
CA MET A 76 7.97 -5.74 9.33
C MET A 76 7.62 -6.89 10.27
N ALA A 77 8.63 -7.60 10.76
CA ALA A 77 8.42 -8.71 11.68
C ALA A 77 7.46 -8.27 12.79
N PRO A 78 6.52 -9.14 13.23
CA PRO A 78 5.75 -8.82 14.40
C PRO A 78 6.76 -8.59 15.53
N GLU A 79 6.72 -7.41 16.17
CA GLU A 79 7.23 -7.31 17.52
C GLU A 79 6.58 -8.46 18.27
N LYS A 80 7.40 -9.41 18.72
CA LYS A 80 6.95 -10.40 19.70
C LYS A 80 6.45 -9.58 20.89
N GLN A 81 5.13 -9.46 21.04
CA GLN A 81 4.53 -9.20 22.33
C GLN A 81 4.77 -10.42 23.23
#